data_AF-A0A962HRY1-F1
#
_entry.id   AF-A0A962HRY1-F1
#
_cell.length_a   1.000
_cell.length_b   1.000
_cell.length_c   1.000
_cell.angle_alpha   90.00
_cell.angle_beta   90.00
_cell.angle_gamma   90.00
#
_symmetry.space_group_name_H-M   'P 1'
#
loop_
_entity.id
_entity.type
_entity.pdbx_description
1 polymer ?
#
loop_
_entity_poly.entity_id
_entity_poly.type
_entity_poly.pdbx_seq_one_letter_code
_entity_poly.pdbx_strand_id
1 'polypeptide(L)'
;MNEDVIAVMIPIVAIIFGVSAGMLGTWLGYRRKQQALEQVHKERMAALERGLPMPEIPAGLLGREEGPTAAGAMRNGIMLTLIGVVLYFALARVAGENVALFGLIPAAIGVANLLYAWMLSRREKRVPPA
;
A
#
# COMPACT_ATOMS: atom_id res chain seq x y z
N MET A 1 12.46 3.72 -36.02
CA MET A 1 13.14 3.42 -34.74
C MET A 1 13.68 2.00 -34.85
N ASN A 2 14.93 1.77 -34.49
CA ASN A 2 15.50 0.42 -34.50
C ASN A 2 14.85 -0.41 -33.38
N GLU A 3 14.53 -1.67 -33.64
CA GLU A 3 13.91 -2.60 -32.69
C GLU A 3 14.71 -2.71 -31.38
N ASP A 4 16.04 -2.65 -31.47
CA ASP A 4 16.94 -2.68 -30.32
C ASP A 4 16.71 -1.52 -29.34
N VAL A 5 16.36 -0.35 -29.86
CA VAL A 5 16.10 0.84 -29.01
C VAL A 5 14.79 0.65 -28.25
N ILE A 6 13.77 0.07 -28.89
CA ILE A 6 12.47 -0.20 -28.27
C ILE A 6 12.63 -1.27 -27.18
N ALA A 7 13.40 -2.33 -27.45
CA ALA A 7 13.63 -3.42 -26.51
C ALA A 7 14.31 -2.95 -25.19
N VAL A 8 15.23 -1.99 -25.27
CA VAL A 8 15.91 -1.42 -24.10
C VAL A 8 15.04 -0.37 -23.38
N MET A 9 14.20 0.37 -24.11
CA MET A 9 13.34 1.41 -23.51
C MET A 9 12.28 0.83 -22.58
N ILE A 10 11.66 -0.30 -22.94
CA ILE A 10 10.55 -0.89 -22.18
C ILE A 10 10.93 -1.16 -20.69
N PRO A 11 12.01 -1.88 -20.37
CA PRO A 11 12.38 -2.14 -18.98
C PRO A 11 12.78 -0.86 -18.23
N ILE A 12 13.44 0.08 -18.90
CA ILE A 12 13.82 1.37 -18.29
C ILE A 12 12.58 2.16 -17.86
N VAL A 13 11.60 2.28 -18.76
CA VAL A 13 10.34 2.97 -18.47
C VAL A 13 9.59 2.27 -17.35
N ALA A 14 9.53 0.93 -17.36
CA ALA A 14 8.88 0.15 -16.31
C ALA A 14 9.49 0.40 -14.92
N ILE A 15 10.83 0.44 -14.82
CA ILE A 15 11.54 0.72 -13.56
C ILE A 15 11.26 2.15 -13.10
N ILE A 16 11.40 3.13 -13.99
CA ILE A 16 11.18 4.55 -13.65
C ILE A 16 9.75 4.76 -13.14
N PHE A 17 8.75 4.27 -13.88
CA PHE A 17 7.35 4.43 -13.47
C PHE A 17 7.03 3.65 -12.20
N GLY A 18 7.56 2.44 -12.04
CA GLY A 18 7.36 1.64 -10.83
C GLY A 18 7.89 2.34 -9.57
N VAL A 19 9.12 2.85 -9.63
CA VAL A 19 9.74 3.58 -8.52
C VAL A 19 9.02 4.91 -8.26
N SER A 20 8.70 5.65 -9.32
CA SER A 20 8.00 6.94 -9.22
C SER A 20 6.63 6.80 -8.58
N ALA A 21 5.86 5.77 -8.99
CA ALA A 21 4.55 5.50 -8.41
C ALA A 21 4.64 5.13 -6.92
N GLY A 22 5.62 4.30 -6.54
CA GLY A 22 5.89 3.96 -5.14
C GLY A 22 6.24 5.20 -4.30
N MET A 23 7.13 6.06 -4.81
CA MET A 23 7.55 7.29 -4.14
C MET A 23 6.40 8.30 -4.02
N LEU A 24 5.57 8.47 -5.05
CA LEU A 24 4.39 9.33 -5.00
C LEU A 24 3.37 8.80 -3.99
N GLY A 25 3.13 7.49 -3.94
CA GLY A 25 2.21 6.88 -2.98
C GLY A 25 2.62 7.16 -1.53
N THR A 26 3.90 6.96 -1.20
CA THR A 26 4.41 7.24 0.14
C THR A 26 4.40 8.73 0.46
N TRP A 27 4.77 9.59 -0.49
CA TRP A 27 4.77 11.04 -0.31
C TRP A 27 3.36 11.61 -0.10
N LEU A 28 2.36 11.16 -0.88
CA LEU A 28 0.96 11.57 -0.68
C LEU A 28 0.43 11.12 0.68
N GLY A 29 0.77 9.90 1.11
CA GLY A 29 0.42 9.40 2.43
C GLY A 29 1.00 10.28 3.54
N TYR A 30 2.28 10.64 3.43
CA TYR A 30 2.96 11.51 4.39
C TYR A 30 2.35 12.92 4.41
N ARG A 31 2.09 13.51 3.24
CA ARG A 31 1.50 14.85 3.12
C ARG A 31 0.10 14.92 3.72
N ARG A 32 -0.73 13.89 3.52
CA ARG A 32 -2.07 13.80 4.14
C ARG A 32 -1.99 13.78 5.66
N LYS A 33 -1.04 13.01 6.22
CA LYS A 33 -0.81 12.97 7.67
C LYS A 33 -0.34 14.31 8.22
N GLN A 34 0.59 14.98 7.55
CA GLN A 34 1.04 16.31 7.96
C GLN A 34 -0.09 17.34 7.96
N GLN A 35 -0.90 17.37 6.89
CA GLN A 35 -2.04 18.30 6.81
C GLN A 35 -3.07 18.07 7.92
N ALA A 36 -3.37 16.81 8.25
CA ALA A 36 -4.28 16.49 9.33
C ALA A 36 -3.72 16.88 10.71
N LEU A 37 -2.42 16.70 10.95
CA LEU A 37 -1.76 17.14 12.18
C LEU A 37 -1.78 18.67 12.33
N GLU A 38 -1.54 19.41 11.25
CA GLU A 38 -1.60 20.87 11.23
C GLU A 38 -3.02 21.38 11.55
N GLN A 39 -4.06 20.73 11.02
CA GLN A 39 -5.45 21.09 11.30
C GLN A 39 -5.78 20.90 12.79
N VAL A 40 -5.41 19.76 13.37
CA VAL A 40 -5.62 19.50 14.80
C VAL A 40 -4.85 20.48 15.68
N HIS A 41 -3.61 20.84 15.29
CA HIS A 41 -2.84 21.84 16.02
C HIS A 41 -3.51 23.23 15.99
N LYS A 42 -4.05 23.64 14.84
CA LYS A 42 -4.79 24.90 14.70
C LYS A 42 -6.07 24.94 15.53
N GLU A 43 -6.84 23.86 15.53
CA GLU A 43 -8.05 23.74 16.36
C GLU A 43 -7.74 23.84 17.86
N ARG A 44 -6.60 23.26 18.27
CA ARG A 44 -6.12 23.33 19.66
C ARG A 44 -5.71 24.73 20.08
N MET A 45 -5.00 25.47 19.23
CA MET A 45 -4.65 26.86 19.50
C MET A 45 -5.91 27.73 19.60
N ALA A 46 -6.88 27.55 18.69
CA ALA A 46 -8.15 28.28 18.72
C ALA A 46 -9.01 27.92 19.95
N ALA A 47 -8.97 26.67 20.42
CA ALA A 47 -9.67 26.25 21.63
C ALA A 47 -9.04 26.87 22.90
N LEU A 48 -7.70 26.91 22.99
CA LEU A 48 -6.96 27.56 24.07
C LEU A 48 -7.27 29.07 24.14
N GLU A 49 -7.28 29.76 23.00
CA GLU A 49 -7.62 31.18 22.91
C GLU A 49 -9.07 31.48 23.37
N ARG A 50 -9.98 30.52 23.19
CA ARG A 50 -11.39 30.64 23.59
C ARG A 50 -11.69 30.10 24.99
N GLY A 51 -10.69 29.58 25.71
CA GLY A 51 -10.88 28.94 27.01
C GLY A 51 -11.73 27.66 26.96
N LEU A 52 -11.85 27.03 25.79
CA LEU A 52 -12.59 25.79 25.58
C LEU A 52 -11.72 24.58 25.96
N PRO A 53 -12.32 23.46 26.40
CA PRO A 53 -11.57 22.24 26.66
C PRO A 53 -10.83 21.79 25.39
N MET A 54 -9.57 21.39 25.57
CA MET A 54 -8.69 21.08 24.45
C MET A 54 -9.18 19.81 23.72
N PRO A 55 -9.39 19.85 22.39
CA PRO A 55 -9.84 18.69 21.65
C PRO A 55 -8.78 17.58 21.70
N GLU A 56 -9.22 16.35 21.91
CA GLU A 56 -8.38 15.15 21.92
C GLU A 56 -7.78 14.91 20.53
N ILE A 57 -6.50 14.50 20.44
CA ILE A 57 -5.92 14.13 19.15
C ILE A 57 -6.53 12.78 18.75
N PRO A 58 -7.11 12.65 17.54
CA PRO A 58 -7.56 11.37 17.03
C PRO A 58 -6.44 10.33 17.13
N ALA A 59 -6.71 9.17 17.72
CA ALA A 59 -5.69 8.14 17.97
C ALA A 59 -4.93 7.73 16.69
N GLY A 60 -5.59 7.77 15.53
CA GLY A 60 -4.97 7.51 14.22
C GLY A 60 -3.96 8.55 13.73
N LEU A 61 -3.88 9.74 14.36
CA LEU A 61 -2.89 10.78 14.05
C LEU A 61 -1.65 10.74 14.96
N LEU A 62 -1.76 10.11 16.14
CA LEU A 62 -0.67 10.01 17.13
C LEU A 62 0.39 8.97 16.78
N GLY A 63 0.38 8.39 15.58
CA GLY A 63 1.29 7.31 15.21
C GLY A 63 0.99 6.00 15.96
N ARG A 64 -0.16 5.91 16.66
CA ARG A 64 -0.83 4.65 16.91
C ARG A 64 -1.43 4.22 15.56
N GLU A 65 -0.55 3.95 14.60
CA GLU A 65 -0.92 3.18 13.44
C GLU A 65 -1.51 1.91 14.01
N GLU A 66 -2.82 1.73 13.86
CA GLU A 66 -3.40 0.40 13.90
C GLU A 66 -2.52 -0.40 12.95
N GLY A 67 -1.68 -1.28 13.51
CA GLY A 67 -0.78 -2.11 12.74
C GLY A 67 -1.58 -2.74 11.60
N PRO A 68 -0.94 -3.01 10.45
CA PRO A 68 -1.62 -3.35 9.20
C PRO A 68 -2.83 -4.24 9.46
N THR A 69 -4.05 -3.69 9.30
CA THR A 69 -5.26 -4.40 9.73
C THR A 69 -5.43 -5.68 8.93
N ALA A 70 -6.00 -6.73 9.54
CA ALA A 70 -6.21 -7.99 8.85
C ALA A 70 -7.01 -7.80 7.55
N ALA A 71 -7.99 -6.89 7.57
CA ALA A 71 -8.76 -6.48 6.41
C ALA A 71 -7.91 -5.80 5.33
N GLY A 72 -7.01 -4.89 5.71
CA GLY A 72 -6.10 -4.20 4.77
C GLY A 72 -5.11 -5.16 4.11
N ALA A 73 -4.48 -6.04 4.90
CA ALA A 73 -3.58 -7.07 4.39
C ALA A 73 -4.30 -8.07 3.47
N MET A 74 -5.54 -8.46 3.83
CA MET A 74 -6.35 -9.38 3.01
C MET A 74 -6.71 -8.75 1.67
N ARG A 75 -7.18 -7.49 1.64
CA ARG A 75 -7.50 -6.79 0.39
C ARG A 75 -6.29 -6.69 -0.53
N ASN A 76 -5.16 -6.25 0.02
CA ASN A 76 -3.92 -6.13 -0.75
C ASN A 76 -3.43 -7.49 -1.24
N GLY A 77 -3.56 -8.53 -0.42
CA GLY A 77 -3.24 -9.90 -0.78
C GLY A 77 -4.06 -10.39 -1.99
N ILE A 78 -5.38 -10.30 -1.92
CA ILE A 78 -6.28 -10.70 -3.03
C ILE A 78 -5.94 -9.92 -4.30
N MET A 79 -5.83 -8.59 -4.21
CA MET A 79 -5.52 -7.75 -5.38
C MET A 79 -4.21 -8.16 -6.03
N LEU A 80 -3.11 -8.27 -5.26
CA LEU A 80 -1.79 -8.61 -5.80
C LEU A 80 -1.76 -10.03 -6.38
N THR A 81 -2.43 -10.99 -5.73
CA THR A 81 -2.52 -12.36 -6.24
C THR A 81 -3.23 -12.39 -7.59
N LEU A 82 -4.38 -11.75 -7.70
CA LEU A 82 -5.14 -11.69 -8.94
C LEU A 82 -4.40 -10.94 -10.04
N ILE A 83 -3.79 -9.79 -9.72
CA ILE A 83 -2.98 -9.04 -10.68
C ILE A 83 -1.84 -9.90 -11.22
N GLY A 84 -1.11 -10.60 -10.34
CA GLY A 84 -0.02 -11.46 -10.77
C GLY A 84 -0.47 -12.65 -11.62
N VAL A 85 -1.59 -13.28 -11.28
CA VAL A 85 -2.18 -14.36 -12.09
C VAL A 85 -2.59 -13.85 -13.47
N VAL A 86 -3.26 -12.70 -13.55
CA VAL A 86 -3.63 -12.08 -14.83
C VAL A 86 -2.39 -11.72 -15.65
N LEU A 87 -1.36 -11.15 -15.03
CA LEU A 87 -0.10 -10.84 -15.69
C LEU A 87 0.59 -12.09 -16.23
N TYR A 88 0.61 -13.18 -15.47
CA TYR A 88 1.19 -14.46 -15.91
C TYR A 88 0.52 -14.93 -17.20
N PHE A 89 -0.82 -15.02 -17.22
CA PHE A 89 -1.55 -15.48 -18.41
C PHE A 89 -1.44 -14.51 -19.59
N ALA A 90 -1.47 -13.21 -19.33
CA ALA A 90 -1.32 -12.19 -20.38
C ALA A 90 0.07 -12.26 -21.03
N LEU A 91 1.12 -12.33 -20.22
CA LEU A 91 2.51 -12.42 -20.70
C LEU A 91 2.80 -13.76 -21.36
N ALA A 92 2.23 -14.86 -20.88
CA ALA A 92 2.33 -16.16 -21.56
C ALA A 92 1.82 -16.10 -23.00
N ARG A 93 0.74 -15.34 -23.24
CA ARG A 93 0.15 -15.20 -24.58
C ARG A 93 0.92 -14.25 -25.50
N VAL A 94 1.61 -13.26 -24.94
CA VAL A 94 2.22 -12.15 -25.72
C VAL A 94 3.74 -12.29 -25.86
N ALA A 95 4.43 -12.73 -24.81
CA ALA A 95 5.89 -12.69 -24.70
C ALA A 95 6.53 -14.06 -24.40
N GLY A 96 5.72 -15.13 -24.30
CA GLY A 96 6.17 -16.50 -24.06
C GLY A 96 6.33 -16.86 -22.58
N GLU A 97 6.52 -18.15 -22.30
CA GLU A 97 6.50 -18.71 -20.93
C GLU A 97 7.59 -18.13 -20.01
N ASN A 98 8.79 -17.90 -20.53
CA ASN A 98 9.90 -17.35 -19.74
C ASN A 98 9.57 -15.97 -19.16
N VAL A 99 8.84 -15.14 -19.94
CA VAL A 99 8.43 -13.81 -19.51
C VAL A 99 7.17 -13.88 -18.63
N ALA A 100 6.31 -14.88 -18.85
CA ALA A 100 5.13 -15.11 -18.03
C ALA A 100 5.47 -15.27 -16.54
N LEU A 101 6.58 -15.96 -16.24
CA LEU A 101 7.05 -16.19 -14.87
C LEU A 101 7.19 -14.91 -14.03
N PHE A 102 7.47 -13.76 -14.65
CA PHE A 102 7.54 -12.48 -13.94
C PHE A 102 6.18 -12.06 -13.35
N GLY A 103 5.06 -12.50 -13.93
CA GLY A 103 3.72 -12.29 -13.36
C GLY A 103 3.51 -13.03 -12.04
N LEU A 104 4.25 -14.12 -11.80
CA LEU A 104 4.16 -14.86 -10.52
C LEU A 104 4.79 -14.09 -9.35
N ILE A 105 5.65 -13.10 -9.61
CA ILE A 105 6.27 -12.28 -8.56
C ILE A 105 5.20 -11.52 -7.75
N PRO A 106 4.36 -10.65 -8.35
CA PRO A 106 3.27 -10.02 -7.62
C PRO A 106 2.25 -11.05 -7.10
N ALA A 107 2.07 -12.18 -7.78
CA ALA A 107 1.18 -13.23 -7.30
C ALA A 107 1.64 -13.80 -5.94
N ALA A 108 2.93 -14.12 -5.82
CA ALA A 108 3.57 -14.62 -4.61
C ALA A 108 3.54 -13.59 -3.47
N ILE A 109 3.78 -12.32 -3.77
CA ILE A 109 3.65 -11.22 -2.79
C ILE A 109 2.20 -11.13 -2.28
N GLY A 110 1.22 -11.27 -3.17
CA GLY A 110 -0.19 -11.32 -2.78
C GLY A 110 -0.50 -12.49 -1.85
N VAL A 111 0.01 -13.69 -2.15
CA VAL A 111 -0.15 -14.87 -1.29
C VAL A 111 0.49 -14.65 0.08
N ALA A 112 1.68 -14.05 0.13
CA ALA A 112 2.33 -13.71 1.39
C ALA A 112 1.47 -12.76 2.25
N ASN A 113 0.85 -11.75 1.63
CA ASN A 113 -0.09 -10.84 2.31
C ASN A 113 -1.35 -11.55 2.82
N LEU A 114 -1.87 -12.53 2.07
CA LEU A 114 -3.00 -13.37 2.51
C LEU A 114 -2.64 -14.22 3.73
N LEU A 115 -1.46 -14.86 3.70
CA LEU A 115 -0.95 -15.63 4.84
C LEU A 115 -0.75 -14.74 6.08
N TYR A 116 -0.21 -13.55 5.88
CA TYR A 116 -0.07 -12.55 6.93
C TYR A 116 -1.42 -12.14 7.52
N ALA A 117 -2.40 -11.81 6.67
CA ALA A 117 -3.76 -11.43 7.08
C ALA A 117 -4.46 -12.56 7.86
N TRP A 118 -4.27 -13.80 7.44
CA TRP A 118 -4.80 -14.98 8.12
C TRP A 118 -4.16 -15.18 9.49
N MET A 119 -2.84 -15.02 9.59
CA MET A 119 -2.12 -15.10 10.87
C MET A 119 -2.57 -14.00 11.83
N LEU A 120 -2.79 -12.78 11.31
CA LEU A 120 -3.26 -11.65 12.10
C LEU A 120 -4.71 -11.85 12.59
N SER A 121 -5.61 -12.30 11.71
CA SER A 121 -7.01 -12.63 12.07
C SER A 121 -7.09 -13.69 13.18
N ARG A 122 -6.13 -14.63 13.20
CA ARG A 122 -6.05 -15.64 14.27
C ARG A 122 -5.58 -15.07 15.60
N ARG A 123 -4.71 -14.06 15.59
CA ARG A 123 -4.24 -13.40 16.82
C ARG A 123 -5.34 -12.51 17.42
N GLU A 124 -6.06 -11.79 16.57
CA GLU A 124 -7.14 -10.90 16.99
C GLU A 124 -8.29 -11.68 17.65
N LYS A 125 -8.65 -12.87 17.12
CA LYS A 125 -9.64 -13.77 17.74
C LYS A 125 -9.22 -14.35 19.10
N ARG A 126 -7.94 -14.30 19.47
CA ARG A 126 -7.43 -14.85 20.75
C ARG A 126 -7.37 -13.82 21.87
N VAL A 127 -7.50 -12.52 21.56
CA VAL A 127 -7.55 -11.45 22.56
C VAL A 127 -9.02 -11.03 22.67
N PRO A 128 -9.76 -11.42 23.73
CA PRO A 128 -11.13 -10.94 23.92
C PRO A 128 -11.12 -9.41 24.07
N PRO A 129 -12.18 -8.72 23.60
CA PRO A 129 -12.31 -7.28 23.81
C PRO A 129 -12.29 -7.01 25.33
N ALA A 130 -11.38 -6.13 25.74
CA ALA A 130 -11.29 -5.64 27.12
C ALA A 130 -12.44 -4.68 27.43
#